data_AF-A0A4Q6AZ00-F1
#
_entry.id   AF-A0A4Q6AZ00-F1
#
_cell.length_a   1.000
_cell.length_b   1.000
_cell.length_c   1.000
_cell.angle_alpha   90.00
_cell.angle_beta   90.00
_cell.angle_gamma   90.00
#
_symmetry.space_group_name_H-M   'P 1'
#
loop_
_entity.id
_entity.type
_entity.pdbx_description
1 polymer ?
#
loop_
_entity_poly.entity_id
_entity_poly.type
_entity_poly.pdbx_seq_one_letter_code
_entity_poly.pdbx_strand_id
1 'polypeptide(L)'
;MNSYSTVTDTLNTLKEEGYVCDFNLKPNCLECKSLDIRLYPDDFVIDKFFRFEGASNPDDSAIVYAISSKDGVKGTMMDAYGVYADSLTTDMINKLRIIR
;
A
#
# COMPACT_ATOMS: atom_id res chain seq x y z
N MET A 1 -13.48 -16.93 -11.21
CA MET A 1 -12.53 -17.27 -10.12
C MET A 1 -11.40 -16.25 -10.20
N ASN A 2 -11.53 -15.10 -9.53
CA ASN A 2 -10.43 -14.14 -9.46
C ASN A 2 -9.49 -14.58 -8.34
N SER A 3 -8.65 -15.55 -8.66
CA SER A 3 -7.50 -15.86 -7.83
C SER A 3 -6.51 -14.71 -8.05
N TYR A 4 -6.40 -13.79 -7.09
CA TYR A 4 -5.35 -12.78 -7.01
C TYR A 4 -3.99 -13.49 -6.96
N SER A 5 -3.52 -13.94 -8.12
CA SER A 5 -2.39 -14.86 -8.24
C SER A 5 -1.08 -14.10 -8.31
N THR A 6 -1.13 -12.83 -8.70
CA THR A 6 0.04 -11.97 -8.87
C THR A 6 -0.27 -10.55 -8.42
N VAL A 7 0.77 -9.85 -7.98
CA VAL A 7 0.73 -8.41 -7.67
C VAL A 7 0.11 -7.61 -8.82
N THR A 8 0.51 -7.93 -10.06
CA THR A 8 0.02 -7.25 -11.26
C THR A 8 -1.48 -7.39 -11.47
N ASP A 9 -2.04 -8.57 -11.21
CA ASP A 9 -3.48 -8.82 -11.36
C ASP A 9 -4.29 -8.02 -10.33
N THR A 10 -3.84 -8.01 -9.08
CA THR A 10 -4.44 -7.20 -8.01
C THR A 10 -4.34 -5.71 -8.31
N LEU A 11 -3.19 -5.22 -8.78
CA LEU A 11 -3.05 -3.80 -9.17
C LEU A 11 -4.00 -3.43 -10.30
N ASN A 12 -4.17 -4.29 -11.32
CA ASN A 12 -5.13 -4.04 -12.39
C ASN A 12 -6.57 -4.01 -11.86
N THR A 13 -6.95 -4.98 -11.03
CA THR A 13 -8.29 -5.02 -10.43
C THR A 13 -8.56 -3.76 -9.60
N LEU A 14 -7.61 -3.37 -8.75
CA LEU A 14 -7.72 -2.15 -7.93
C LEU A 14 -7.82 -0.90 -8.81
N LYS A 15 -7.07 -0.86 -9.92
CA LYS A 15 -7.16 0.23 -10.89
C LYS A 15 -8.56 0.31 -11.53
N GLU A 16 -9.18 -0.82 -11.83
CA GLU A 16 -10.58 -0.90 -12.32
C GLU A 16 -11.59 -0.49 -11.23
N GLU A 17 -11.32 -0.74 -9.96
CA GLU A 17 -12.12 -0.24 -8.82
C GLU A 17 -11.93 1.29 -8.57
N GLY A 18 -11.03 1.95 -9.30
CA GLY A 18 -10.76 3.39 -9.20
C GLY A 18 -9.52 3.75 -8.38
N TYR A 19 -8.73 2.78 -7.91
CA TYR A 19 -7.44 3.01 -7.28
C TYR A 19 -6.37 3.26 -8.34
N VAL A 20 -6.39 4.45 -8.92
CA VAL A 20 -5.49 4.85 -10.02
C VAL A 20 -4.21 5.53 -9.53
N CYS A 21 -4.16 5.94 -8.26
CA CYS A 21 -3.01 6.62 -7.69
C CYS A 21 -1.95 5.62 -7.22
N ASP A 22 -0.68 5.94 -7.47
CA ASP A 22 0.44 5.20 -6.89
C ASP A 22 0.95 5.98 -5.67
N PHE A 23 0.81 5.39 -4.50
CA PHE A 23 1.29 5.95 -3.25
C PHE A 23 2.68 5.40 -2.93
N ASN A 24 3.65 6.30 -2.90
CA ASN A 24 4.99 6.00 -2.47
C ASN A 24 5.08 6.15 -0.96
N LEU A 25 5.54 5.09 -0.30
CA LEU A 25 5.80 5.09 1.12
C LEU A 25 6.98 6.02 1.43
N LYS A 26 6.74 7.04 2.27
CA LYS A 26 7.77 7.91 2.83
C LYS A 26 7.88 7.69 4.35
N PRO A 27 9.02 8.05 4.96
CA PRO A 27 9.23 7.97 6.42
C PRO A 27 8.09 8.55 7.26
N ASN A 28 7.49 9.66 6.80
CA ASN A 28 6.48 10.42 7.57
C ASN A 28 5.07 10.39 6.98
N CYS A 29 4.88 9.96 5.73
CA CYS A 29 3.59 10.05 5.02
C CYS A 29 3.59 9.19 3.75
N LEU A 30 2.47 9.16 3.02
CA LEU A 30 2.36 8.61 1.68
C LEU A 30 2.37 9.74 0.65
N GLU A 31 3.27 9.67 -0.32
CA GLU A 31 3.37 10.66 -1.40
C GLU A 31 2.80 10.07 -2.68
N CYS A 32 1.81 10.73 -3.28
CA CYS A 32 1.36 10.40 -4.61
C CYS A 32 1.98 11.34 -5.62
N LYS A 33 2.92 10.84 -6.44
CA LYS A 33 3.52 11.63 -7.51
C LYS A 33 2.54 11.99 -8.62
N SER A 34 1.53 11.16 -8.87
CA SER A 34 0.55 11.40 -9.94
C SER A 34 -0.32 12.63 -9.67
N LEU A 35 -0.61 12.92 -8.41
CA LEU A 35 -1.44 14.04 -7.98
C LEU A 35 -0.66 15.13 -7.23
N ASP A 36 0.65 14.93 -7.02
CA ASP A 36 1.51 15.77 -6.18
C ASP A 36 0.91 16.02 -4.77
N ILE A 37 0.28 15.00 -4.20
CA ILE A 37 -0.33 15.07 -2.86
C ILE A 37 0.46 14.25 -1.84
N ARG A 38 0.34 14.63 -0.58
CA ARG A 38 0.89 13.90 0.55
C ARG A 38 -0.23 13.57 1.53
N LEU A 39 -0.37 12.29 1.84
CA LEU A 39 -1.34 11.78 2.80
C LEU A 39 -0.60 11.36 4.06
N TYR A 40 -0.87 12.05 5.16
CA TYR A 40 -0.37 11.61 6.45
C TYR A 40 -1.17 10.42 6.95
N PRO A 41 -0.62 9.62 7.88
CA PRO A 41 -1.32 8.50 8.51
C PRO A 41 -2.72 8.84 9.05
N ASP A 42 -3.02 10.08 9.41
CA ASP A 42 -4.39 10.48 9.79
C ASP A 42 -5.33 10.75 8.59
N ASP A 43 -4.78 11.13 7.43
CA ASP A 43 -5.53 11.52 6.23
C ASP A 43 -5.98 10.36 5.36
N PHE A 44 -5.43 9.16 5.58
CA PHE A 44 -5.78 7.97 4.80
C PHE A 44 -6.25 6.81 5.66
N VAL A 45 -6.95 5.89 4.99
CA VAL A 45 -7.40 4.61 5.53
C VAL A 45 -6.98 3.49 4.58
N ILE A 46 -6.59 2.37 5.16
CA ILE A 46 -6.27 1.15 4.42
C ILE A 46 -7.59 0.38 4.28
N ASP A 47 -8.11 0.30 3.06
CA ASP A 47 -9.36 -0.39 2.75
C ASP A 47 -9.11 -1.90 2.64
N LYS A 48 -8.05 -2.28 1.92
CA LYS A 48 -7.66 -3.67 1.68
C LYS A 48 -6.15 -3.82 1.74
N PHE A 49 -5.68 -5.01 2.08
CA PHE A 49 -4.28 -5.37 1.92
C PHE A 49 -4.18 -6.79 1.35
N PHE A 50 -3.20 -7.00 0.49
CA PHE A 50 -2.96 -8.25 -0.21
C PHE A 50 -1.51 -8.63 -0.02
N ARG A 51 -1.25 -9.72 0.71
CA ARG A 51 0.09 -10.25 0.92
C ARG A 51 0.39 -11.28 -0.15
N PHE A 52 1.52 -11.09 -0.82
CA PHE A 52 2.10 -12.00 -1.79
C PHE A 52 3.40 -12.54 -1.21
N GLU A 53 3.50 -13.86 -1.17
CA GLU A 53 4.76 -14.53 -0.83
C GLU A 53 5.51 -14.75 -2.13
N GLY A 54 6.69 -14.13 -2.27
CA GLY A 54 7.51 -14.26 -3.47
C GLY A 54 7.90 -15.72 -3.70
N ALA A 55 7.75 -16.18 -4.94
CA ALA A 55 8.04 -17.56 -5.31
C ALA A 55 9.53 -17.94 -5.15
N SER A 56 10.43 -16.95 -5.05
CA SER A 56 11.87 -17.16 -4.98
C SER A 56 12.43 -17.15 -3.56
N ASN A 57 11.89 -16.36 -2.64
CA ASN A 57 12.34 -16.34 -1.24
C ASN A 57 11.14 -16.08 -0.32
N PRO A 58 11.01 -16.80 0.80
CA PRO A 58 10.00 -16.49 1.82
C PRO A 58 10.19 -15.10 2.46
N ASP A 59 11.38 -14.52 2.30
CA ASP A 59 11.73 -13.15 2.70
C ASP A 59 11.29 -12.10 1.66
N ASP A 60 11.12 -12.49 0.39
CA ASP A 60 10.65 -11.63 -0.71
C ASP A 60 9.12 -11.55 -0.68
N SER A 61 8.57 -11.12 0.46
CA SER A 61 7.13 -10.94 0.60
C SER A 61 6.75 -9.49 0.29
N ALA A 62 5.82 -9.34 -0.65
CA ALA A 62 5.28 -8.04 -1.03
C ALA A 62 3.86 -7.90 -0.49
N ILE A 63 3.52 -6.72 0.01
CA ILE A 63 2.17 -6.40 0.45
C ILE A 63 1.66 -5.23 -0.38
N VAL A 64 0.54 -5.43 -1.05
CA VAL A 64 -0.19 -4.36 -1.75
C VAL A 64 -1.30 -3.86 -0.85
N TYR A 65 -1.24 -2.60 -0.47
CA TYR A 65 -2.26 -1.90 0.29
C TYR A 65 -3.13 -1.07 -0.66
N ALA A 66 -4.44 -1.25 -0.60
CA ALA A 66 -5.42 -0.36 -1.22
C ALA A 66 -5.78 0.72 -0.19
N ILE A 67 -5.50 1.96 -0.55
CA ILE A 67 -5.57 3.11 0.36
C ILE A 67 -6.54 4.13 -0.20
N SER A 68 -7.41 4.63 0.68
CA SER A 68 -8.36 5.68 0.39
C SER A 68 -8.08 6.88 1.27
N SER A 69 -7.93 8.05 0.67
CA SER A 69 -7.85 9.34 1.36
C SER A 69 -9.23 9.77 1.85
N LYS A 70 -9.29 10.52 2.95
CA LYS A 70 -10.49 11.25 3.40
C LYS A 70 -11.04 12.19 2.32
N ASP A 71 -10.17 12.67 1.43
CA ASP A 71 -10.53 13.55 0.31
C ASP A 71 -11.16 12.80 -0.89
N GLY A 72 -11.31 11.47 -0.79
CA GLY A 72 -11.88 10.63 -1.85
C GLY A 72 -10.84 10.14 -2.87
N VAL A 73 -9.57 10.51 -2.73
CA VAL A 73 -8.48 10.00 -3.56
C VAL A 73 -8.20 8.55 -3.23
N LYS A 74 -8.18 7.69 -4.25
CA LYS A 74 -7.91 6.25 -4.11
C LYS A 74 -6.65 5.85 -4.84
N GLY A 75 -5.82 5.07 -4.17
CA GLY A 75 -4.58 4.56 -4.74
C GLY A 75 -4.06 3.30 -4.07
N THR A 76 -3.02 2.77 -4.65
CA THR A 76 -2.36 1.55 -4.19
C THR A 76 -0.96 1.88 -3.71
N MET A 77 -0.53 1.21 -2.65
CA MET A 77 0.82 1.27 -2.12
C MET A 77 1.38 -0.14 -2.07
N MET A 78 2.61 -0.33 -2.56
CA MET A 78 3.31 -1.59 -2.44
C MET A 78 4.41 -1.46 -1.37
N ASP A 79 4.43 -2.40 -0.42
CA ASP A 79 5.47 -2.54 0.58
C ASP A 79 6.21 -3.85 0.35
N ALA A 80 7.53 -3.78 0.16
CA ALA A 80 8.40 -4.95 0.22
C ALA A 80 8.81 -5.12 1.68
N TYR A 81 8.07 -5.98 2.38
CA TYR A 81 8.10 -6.14 3.84
C TYR A 81 9.54 -6.42 4.29
N GLY A 82 10.22 -5.42 4.87
CA GLY A 82 11.58 -5.56 5.39
C GLY A 82 12.54 -4.43 5.03
N VAL A 83 12.36 -3.74 3.90
CA VAL A 83 13.31 -2.68 3.48
C VAL A 83 13.01 -1.34 4.16
N TYR A 84 11.74 -1.03 4.43
CA TYR A 84 11.35 0.29 4.91
C TYR A 84 10.91 0.34 6.37
N ALA A 85 10.74 -0.80 7.05
CA ALA A 85 10.28 -0.83 8.45
C ALA A 85 11.18 -0.03 9.40
N ASP A 86 12.49 -0.01 9.14
CA ASP A 86 13.47 0.76 9.93
C ASP A 86 13.45 2.27 9.62
N SER A 87 13.01 2.64 8.41
CA SER A 87 12.97 4.03 7.95
C SER A 87 11.64 4.74 8.25
N LEU A 88 10.63 4.04 8.75
CA LEU A 88 9.31 4.61 9.03
C LEU A 88 9.22 5.20 10.43
N THR A 89 8.46 6.28 10.56
CA THR A 89 8.10 6.82 11.87
C THR A 89 7.15 5.90 12.63
N THR A 90 7.20 5.99 13.95
CA THR A 90 6.32 5.24 14.86
C THR A 90 4.83 5.40 14.52
N ASP A 91 4.41 6.55 14.02
CA ASP A 91 3.01 6.81 13.65
C ASP A 91 2.61 6.00 12.41
N MET A 92 3.43 6.06 11.35
CA MET A 92 3.27 5.23 10.15
C MET A 92 3.30 3.74 10.49
N ILE A 93 4.23 3.31 11.35
CA ILE A 93 4.30 1.92 11.81
C ILE A 93 3.03 1.53 12.54
N ASN A 94 2.50 2.35 13.45
CA ASN A 94 1.25 2.07 14.15
C ASN A 94 0.05 2.03 13.20
N LYS A 95 0.00 2.91 12.21
CA LYS A 95 -1.06 2.96 11.20
C LYS A 95 -1.05 1.74 10.28
N LEU A 96 0.15 1.32 9.85
CA LEU A 96 0.38 0.14 9.02
C LEU A 96 0.35 -1.16 9.84
N ARG A 97 0.36 -1.08 11.18
CA ARG A 97 0.27 -2.23 12.06
C ARG A 97 -1.09 -2.88 11.86
N ILE A 98 -1.12 -3.92 11.04
CA ILE A 98 -2.28 -4.79 10.90
C ILE A 98 -2.41 -5.54 12.22
N ILE A 99 -3.19 -4.98 13.14
CA ILE A 99 -3.53 -5.63 14.40
C ILE A 99 -4.51 -6.74 14.05
N ARG A 100 -4.06 -7.98 14.25
CA ARG A 100 -4.86 -9.18 14.06
C ARG A 100 -5.90 -9.33 15.16
#